data_AF-A0AAW0C547-F1
#
_entry.id   AF-A0AAW0C547-F1
#
_cell.length_a   1.000
_cell.length_b   1.000
_cell.length_c   1.000
_cell.angle_alpha   90.00
_cell.angle_beta   90.00
_cell.angle_gamma   90.00
#
_symmetry.space_group_name_H-M   'P 1'
#
loop_
_entity.id
_entity.type
_entity.pdbx_description
1 polymer ?
#
loop_
_entity_poly.entity_id
_entity_poly.type
_entity_poly.pdbx_seq_one_letter_code
_entity_poly.pdbx_strand_id
1 'polypeptide(L)'
;AWADQALHLMQTENFVGFSKDQQWRAEFLDHAYLIAESANARVRLRLIACYAGCKTVASLLDLALIRCIPFRLAIPLDSVRLFRESRLAPTERVLSESYYPVGSGSSPLEYGRNGQGFSERYGVRFMDLLRRPHLRRIASMGSVFAWLAWKNGDDLIQDFMNGPSIQVTQYGRGWSDGREANPLFITSDELSPNDLDVLLGHVWDNETERWVWPSEELLWEYCEFYNGEMTDELDRCLLYILNEEVGKGKTQARTRNGWYQYFRRSNR
;
A
#
# COMPACT_ATOMS: atom_id res chain seq x y z
N ALA A 1 -0.16 11.15 38.78
CA ALA A 1 -0.31 9.68 38.89
C ALA A 1 -1.21 9.07 37.79
N TRP A 2 -1.41 9.76 36.65
CA TRP A 2 -2.06 9.22 35.44
C TRP A 2 -1.08 9.18 34.25
N ALA A 3 0.22 9.24 34.54
CA ALA A 3 1.30 9.25 33.55
C ALA A 3 1.94 7.85 33.37
N ASP A 4 1.64 6.88 34.24
CA ASP A 4 2.28 5.56 34.24
C ASP A 4 1.45 4.44 33.56
N GLN A 5 0.25 4.75 33.03
CA GLN A 5 -0.56 3.77 32.29
C GLN A 5 -0.58 4.00 30.77
N ALA A 6 -0.05 5.11 30.27
CA ALA A 6 0.07 5.38 28.84
C ALA A 6 1.36 4.80 28.22
N LEU A 7 2.29 4.31 29.04
CA LEU A 7 3.60 3.79 28.59
C LEU A 7 3.62 2.27 28.36
N HIS A 8 2.54 1.55 28.63
CA HIS A 8 2.54 0.08 28.60
C HIS A 8 1.85 -0.56 27.38
N LEU A 9 1.40 0.22 26.40
CA LEU A 9 0.79 -0.27 25.16
C LEU A 9 1.69 -0.16 23.91
N MET A 10 3.00 0.10 24.08
CA MET A 10 3.97 0.14 22.97
C MET A 10 4.98 -1.02 22.98
N GLN A 11 4.54 -2.19 23.42
CA GLN A 11 5.22 -3.46 23.14
C GLN A 11 4.23 -4.44 22.56
N THR A 12 3.80 -4.16 21.33
CA THR A 12 3.26 -5.20 20.47
C THR A 12 4.46 -5.79 19.72
N GLU A 13 5.16 -6.67 20.44
CA GLU A 13 6.00 -7.68 19.83
C GLU A 13 5.11 -8.49 18.88
N ASN A 14 5.08 -8.07 17.61
CA ASN A 14 4.78 -8.85 16.40
C ASN A 14 4.46 -7.97 15.17
N PHE A 15 4.55 -6.64 15.26
CA PHE A 15 4.85 -5.87 14.05
C PHE A 15 6.35 -6.01 13.77
N VAL A 16 6.71 -6.54 12.60
CA VAL A 16 8.09 -6.52 12.11
C VAL A 16 8.46 -5.04 12.01
N GLY A 17 9.15 -4.52 13.03
CA GLY A 17 9.65 -3.16 13.04
C GLY A 17 10.61 -2.97 11.88
N PHE A 18 10.78 -1.72 11.44
CA PHE A 18 11.82 -1.34 10.48
C PHE A 18 13.11 -2.09 10.80
N SER A 19 13.69 -2.74 9.78
CA SER A 19 15.06 -3.20 9.93
C SER A 19 15.92 -1.99 10.26
N LYS A 20 16.93 -2.15 11.11
CA LYS A 20 17.83 -1.04 11.50
C LYS A 20 18.52 -0.35 10.30
N ASP A 21 18.46 -0.98 9.13
CA ASP A 21 19.11 -0.57 7.90
C ASP A 21 18.18 0.23 6.97
N GLN A 22 16.86 0.25 7.23
CA GLN A 22 15.93 1.03 6.43
C GLN A 22 15.99 2.52 6.82
N GLN A 23 16.49 3.35 5.92
CA GLN A 23 16.60 4.80 6.11
C GLN A 23 16.05 5.55 4.91
N TRP A 24 15.31 6.62 5.20
CA TRP A 24 14.84 7.55 4.18
C TRP A 24 16.02 8.19 3.46
N ARG A 25 15.97 8.24 2.12
CA ARG A 25 16.92 9.04 1.35
C ARG A 25 16.71 10.51 1.73
N ALA A 26 17.71 11.14 2.33
CA ALA A 26 17.63 12.53 2.78
C ALA A 26 17.19 13.49 1.65
N GLU A 27 17.80 13.35 0.47
CA GLU A 27 17.44 14.12 -0.72
C GLU A 27 15.97 13.92 -1.14
N PHE A 28 15.39 12.74 -0.91
CA PHE A 28 13.97 12.53 -1.17
C PHE A 28 13.10 13.34 -0.20
N LEU A 29 13.42 13.30 1.10
CA LEU A 29 12.69 14.06 2.11
C LEU A 29 12.84 15.58 1.94
N ASP A 30 14.00 16.04 1.48
CA ASP A 30 14.26 17.47 1.26
C ASP A 30 13.40 18.06 0.11
N HIS A 31 13.01 17.22 -0.85
CA HIS A 31 12.23 17.63 -2.03
C HIS A 31 10.77 17.20 -1.99
N ALA A 32 10.39 16.24 -1.13
CA ALA A 32 9.06 15.66 -1.12
C ALA A 32 8.04 16.54 -0.39
N TYR A 33 6.85 16.63 -1.00
CA TYR A 33 5.63 17.17 -0.42
C TYR A 33 4.83 16.02 0.19
N LEU A 34 4.54 16.15 1.49
CA LEU A 34 3.63 15.24 2.19
C LEU A 34 2.18 15.63 1.94
N ILE A 35 1.42 14.72 1.31
CA ILE A 35 0.00 14.85 1.06
C ILE A 35 -0.74 13.80 1.89
N ALA A 36 -1.73 14.25 2.66
CA ALA A 36 -2.67 13.35 3.31
C ALA A 36 -3.79 12.97 2.33
N GLU A 37 -3.97 11.68 2.10
CA GLU A 37 -4.93 11.13 1.12
C GLU A 37 -6.39 11.24 1.58
N SER A 38 -6.63 11.50 2.87
CA SER A 38 -7.97 11.73 3.40
C SER A 38 -7.97 12.71 4.58
N ALA A 39 -9.14 13.24 4.92
CA ALA A 39 -9.32 14.08 6.10
C ALA A 39 -8.95 13.32 7.39
N ASN A 40 -9.31 12.04 7.48
CA ASN A 40 -8.98 11.19 8.61
C ASN A 40 -7.46 10.99 8.72
N ALA A 41 -6.78 10.67 7.61
CA ALA A 41 -5.33 10.53 7.58
C ALA A 41 -4.62 11.82 8.00
N ARG A 42 -5.12 12.98 7.54
CA ARG A 42 -4.59 14.28 7.94
C ARG A 42 -4.66 14.50 9.44
N VAL A 43 -5.79 14.17 10.07
CA VAL A 43 -5.94 14.28 11.53
C VAL A 43 -4.97 13.35 12.23
N ARG A 44 -4.84 12.10 11.78
CA ARG A 44 -3.93 11.10 12.37
C ARG A 44 -2.46 11.51 12.28
N LEU A 45 -2.00 11.94 11.11
CA LEU A 45 -0.64 12.45 10.91
C LEU A 45 -0.35 13.65 11.83
N ARG A 46 -1.30 14.57 12.00
CA ARG A 46 -1.17 15.68 12.95
C ARG A 46 -1.09 15.22 14.39
N LEU A 47 -1.94 14.26 14.78
CA LEU A 47 -1.91 13.69 16.14
C LEU A 47 -0.58 13.00 16.41
N ILE A 48 -0.05 12.23 15.47
CA ILE A 48 1.28 11.60 15.60
C ILE A 48 2.37 12.68 15.75
N ALA A 49 2.36 13.69 14.87
CA ALA A 49 3.33 14.78 14.93
C ALA A 49 3.32 15.53 16.27
N CYS A 50 2.13 15.76 16.85
CA CYS A 50 1.99 16.50 18.10
C CYS A 50 2.21 15.63 19.36
N TYR A 51 1.75 14.38 19.37
CA TYR A 51 1.63 13.58 20.60
C TYR A 51 2.58 12.38 20.65
N ALA A 52 3.07 11.87 19.52
CA ALA A 52 4.00 10.73 19.51
C ALA A 52 5.47 11.15 19.71
N GLY A 53 5.73 12.43 19.97
CA GLY A 53 7.09 12.94 20.19
C GLY A 53 7.97 12.89 18.94
N CYS A 54 7.37 12.90 17.74
CA CYS A 54 8.10 12.93 16.47
C CYS A 54 8.97 14.19 16.40
N LYS A 55 10.29 14.01 16.32
CA LYS A 55 11.25 15.12 16.24
C LYS A 55 11.61 15.48 14.81
N THR A 56 11.35 14.57 13.86
CA THR A 56 11.72 14.70 12.45
C THR A 56 10.58 14.24 11.55
N VAL A 57 10.56 14.72 10.31
CA VAL A 57 9.61 14.24 9.29
C VAL A 57 9.80 12.74 9.06
N ALA A 58 11.04 12.23 9.01
CA ALA A 58 11.32 10.80 8.91
C ALA A 58 10.60 10.00 10.01
N SER A 59 10.70 10.42 11.28
CA SER A 59 10.03 9.71 12.39
C SER A 59 8.50 9.72 12.29
N LEU A 60 7.92 10.79 11.76
CA LEU A 60 6.48 10.87 11.47
C LEU A 60 6.08 9.87 10.38
N LEU A 61 6.85 9.81 9.28
CA LEU A 61 6.59 8.93 8.15
C LEU A 61 6.79 7.45 8.53
N ASP A 62 7.80 7.15 9.35
CA ASP A 62 8.02 5.80 9.89
C ASP A 62 6.79 5.32 10.67
N LEU A 63 6.28 6.15 11.59
CA LEU A 63 5.07 5.81 12.33
C LEU A 63 3.84 5.69 11.44
N ALA A 64 3.74 6.51 10.38
CA ALA A 64 2.65 6.39 9.41
C ALA A 64 2.72 5.06 8.65
N LEU A 65 3.91 4.61 8.23
CA LEU A 65 4.13 3.32 7.56
C LEU A 65 3.82 2.14 8.49
N ILE A 66 4.28 2.18 9.75
CA ILE A 66 4.01 1.13 10.74
C ILE A 66 2.51 1.01 10.99
N ARG A 67 1.83 2.14 11.21
CA ARG A 67 0.40 2.17 11.50
C ARG A 67 -0.48 2.04 10.26
N CYS A 68 0.11 1.87 9.07
CA CYS A 68 -0.58 1.81 7.79
C CYS A 68 -1.55 2.98 7.58
N ILE A 69 -1.13 4.19 7.95
CA ILE A 69 -1.89 5.43 7.72
C ILE A 69 -1.64 5.88 6.28
N PRO A 70 -2.69 6.19 5.49
CA PRO A 70 -2.49 6.55 4.09
C PRO A 70 -1.92 7.96 3.91
N PHE A 71 -0.84 8.06 3.14
CA PHE A 71 -0.24 9.32 2.72
C PHE A 71 0.39 9.20 1.33
N ARG A 72 0.83 10.33 0.77
CA ARG A 72 1.56 10.39 -0.49
C ARG A 72 2.76 11.30 -0.32
N LEU A 73 3.88 10.89 -0.89
CA LEU A 73 5.03 11.74 -1.10
C LEU A 73 5.13 12.04 -2.59
N ALA A 74 5.04 13.31 -2.93
CA ALA A 74 5.13 13.78 -4.30
C ALA A 74 6.28 14.78 -4.41
N ILE A 75 6.98 14.78 -5.54
CA ILE A 75 8.10 15.70 -5.78
C ILE A 75 7.73 16.71 -6.87
N PRO A 76 8.30 17.92 -6.82
CA PRO A 76 8.19 18.87 -7.92
C PRO A 76 8.68 18.29 -9.25
N LEU A 77 8.01 18.63 -10.35
CA LEU A 77 8.38 18.17 -11.69
C LEU A 77 9.82 18.54 -12.08
N ASP A 78 10.33 19.68 -11.63
CA ASP A 78 11.71 20.14 -11.89
C ASP A 78 12.77 19.35 -11.08
N SER A 79 12.35 18.70 -10.00
CA SER A 79 13.18 17.90 -9.10
C SER A 79 13.25 16.42 -9.52
N VAL A 80 12.38 15.98 -10.45
CA VAL A 80 12.33 14.58 -10.94
C VAL A 80 13.68 14.06 -11.43
N ARG A 81 14.47 14.93 -12.07
CA ARG A 81 15.81 14.60 -12.60
C ARG A 81 16.82 14.17 -11.53
N LEU A 82 16.63 14.58 -10.28
CA LEU A 82 17.51 14.22 -9.15
C LEU A 82 17.38 12.73 -8.76
N PHE A 83 16.23 12.14 -9.08
CA PHE A 83 15.89 10.76 -8.76
C PHE A 83 15.99 9.84 -9.98
N ARG A 84 16.43 10.36 -11.13
CA ARG A 84 16.63 9.54 -12.32
C ARG A 84 17.88 8.67 -12.13
N GLU A 85 17.70 7.37 -12.24
CA GLU A 85 18.83 6.43 -12.24
C GLU A 85 19.75 6.71 -13.43
N SER A 86 21.05 6.74 -13.15
CA SER A 86 22.04 7.24 -14.11
C SER A 86 22.14 6.35 -15.35
N ARG A 87 21.89 5.03 -15.22
CA ARG A 87 21.85 4.05 -16.31
C ARG A 87 21.02 2.81 -15.92
N LEU A 88 19.83 2.66 -16.48
CA LEU A 88 19.14 1.36 -16.54
C LEU A 88 19.88 0.44 -17.52
N ALA A 89 20.04 -0.83 -17.16
CA ALA A 89 20.54 -1.82 -18.11
C ALA A 89 19.57 -1.94 -19.31
N PRO A 90 20.06 -2.28 -20.52
CA PRO A 90 19.18 -2.40 -21.70
C PRO A 90 17.98 -3.34 -21.50
N THR A 91 18.17 -4.43 -20.75
CA THR A 91 17.12 -5.39 -20.41
C THR A 91 16.08 -4.80 -19.46
N GLU A 92 16.51 -4.06 -18.44
CA GLU A 92 15.62 -3.36 -17.51
C GLU A 92 14.84 -2.25 -18.20
N ARG A 93 15.46 -1.58 -19.18
CA ARG A 93 14.77 -0.58 -20.01
C ARG A 93 13.64 -1.22 -20.83
N VAL A 94 13.91 -2.33 -21.53
CA VAL A 94 12.88 -3.03 -22.32
C VAL A 94 11.75 -3.54 -21.43
N LEU A 95 12.08 -4.14 -20.27
CA LEU A 95 11.08 -4.61 -19.31
C LEU A 95 10.24 -3.46 -18.77
N SER A 96 10.87 -2.36 -18.34
CA SER A 96 10.14 -1.21 -17.81
C SER A 96 9.26 -0.53 -18.85
N GLU A 97 9.71 -0.40 -20.10
CA GLU A 97 8.92 0.16 -21.19
C GLU A 97 7.64 -0.66 -21.43
N SER A 98 7.72 -1.98 -21.30
CA SER A 98 6.56 -2.87 -21.43
C SER A 98 5.49 -2.69 -20.34
N TYR A 99 5.85 -2.15 -19.16
CA TYR A 99 4.89 -1.86 -18.09
C TYR A 99 4.15 -0.55 -18.29
N TYR A 100 4.68 0.34 -19.14
CA TYR A 100 4.14 1.67 -19.33
C TYR A 100 3.79 1.98 -20.81
N PRO A 101 3.01 1.15 -21.55
CA PRO A 101 2.35 1.60 -22.78
C PRO A 101 1.17 2.54 -22.49
N VAL A 102 0.75 3.38 -23.44
CA VAL A 102 -0.41 4.28 -23.20
C VAL A 102 -1.66 3.43 -22.96
N GLY A 103 -2.39 3.68 -21.87
CA GLY A 103 -3.52 2.84 -21.45
C GLY A 103 -3.13 1.56 -20.68
N SER A 104 -1.88 1.44 -20.26
CA SER A 104 -1.39 0.32 -19.45
C SER A 104 -2.04 0.28 -18.07
N GLY A 105 -2.87 -0.73 -17.84
CA GLY A 105 -3.21 -1.24 -16.52
C GLY A 105 -3.12 -2.76 -16.56
N SER A 106 -3.06 -3.40 -15.40
CA SER A 106 -3.21 -4.85 -15.35
C SER A 106 -4.51 -5.28 -16.03
N SER A 107 -4.52 -6.39 -16.78
CA SER A 107 -5.80 -6.95 -17.26
C SER A 107 -6.65 -7.40 -16.07
N PRO A 108 -7.99 -7.31 -16.14
CA PRO A 108 -8.86 -7.76 -15.05
C PRO A 108 -8.59 -9.21 -14.64
N LEU A 109 -8.79 -9.52 -13.36
CA LEU A 109 -8.73 -10.89 -12.87
C LEU A 109 -10.00 -11.65 -13.28
N GLU A 110 -9.84 -12.93 -13.59
CA GLU A 110 -10.96 -13.82 -13.93
C GLU A 110 -11.17 -14.88 -12.84
N TYR A 111 -12.36 -14.86 -12.24
CA TYR A 111 -12.73 -15.85 -11.22
C TYR A 111 -12.87 -17.26 -11.81
N GLY A 112 -13.40 -17.34 -13.03
CA GLY A 112 -13.71 -18.61 -13.68
C GLY A 112 -14.88 -19.33 -13.01
N ARG A 113 -15.34 -20.43 -13.63
CA ARG A 113 -16.50 -21.18 -13.15
C ARG A 113 -16.24 -21.72 -11.73
N ASN A 114 -17.01 -21.25 -10.75
CA ASN A 114 -16.88 -21.61 -9.34
C ASN A 114 -15.47 -21.41 -8.74
N GLY A 115 -14.68 -20.46 -9.26
CA GLY A 115 -13.34 -20.18 -8.75
C GLY A 115 -12.25 -21.19 -9.17
N GLN A 116 -12.53 -22.07 -10.14
CA GLN A 116 -11.55 -23.08 -10.56
C GLN A 116 -10.28 -22.41 -11.13
N GLY A 117 -9.13 -22.74 -10.53
CA GLY A 117 -7.82 -22.18 -10.90
C GLY A 117 -7.63 -20.71 -10.53
N PHE A 118 -8.57 -20.10 -9.80
CA PHE A 118 -8.49 -18.69 -9.42
C PHE A 118 -7.26 -18.40 -8.55
N SER A 119 -7.01 -19.23 -7.52
CA SER A 119 -5.87 -19.09 -6.61
C SER A 119 -4.53 -19.00 -7.35
N GLU A 120 -4.30 -19.89 -8.31
CA GLU A 120 -3.07 -19.90 -9.13
C GLU A 120 -2.98 -18.66 -10.04
N ARG A 121 -4.05 -18.33 -10.76
CA ARG A 121 -4.09 -17.14 -11.63
C ARG A 121 -3.85 -15.86 -10.83
N TYR A 122 -4.52 -15.72 -9.69
CA TYR A 122 -4.36 -14.62 -8.77
C TYR A 122 -2.90 -14.52 -8.29
N GLY A 123 -2.33 -15.61 -7.79
CA GLY A 123 -0.95 -15.65 -7.29
C GLY A 123 0.06 -15.23 -8.36
N VAL A 124 -0.05 -15.75 -9.59
CA VAL A 124 0.84 -15.36 -10.69
C VAL A 124 0.74 -13.87 -11.00
N ARG A 125 -0.48 -13.32 -11.07
CA ARG A 125 -0.71 -11.90 -11.37
C ARG A 125 -0.27 -10.98 -10.25
N PHE A 126 -0.48 -11.40 -9.00
CA PHE A 126 -0.01 -10.69 -7.81
C PHE A 126 1.52 -10.61 -7.81
N MET A 127 2.21 -11.73 -8.04
CA MET A 127 3.68 -11.77 -8.09
C MET A 127 4.27 -10.99 -9.28
N ASP A 128 3.60 -10.98 -10.44
CA ASP A 128 3.98 -10.13 -11.57
C ASP A 128 3.89 -8.64 -11.19
N LEU A 129 2.79 -8.25 -10.54
CA LEU A 129 2.57 -6.88 -10.11
C LEU A 129 3.59 -6.43 -9.05
N LEU A 130 3.95 -7.31 -8.10
CA LEU A 130 4.98 -7.06 -7.08
C LEU A 130 6.34 -6.63 -7.64
N ARG A 131 6.65 -7.05 -8.87
CA ARG A 131 7.93 -6.74 -9.53
C ARG A 131 7.92 -5.39 -10.25
N ARG A 132 6.77 -4.71 -10.32
CA ARG A 132 6.67 -3.44 -11.03
C ARG A 132 7.21 -2.30 -10.15
N PRO A 133 8.11 -1.45 -10.64
CA PRO A 133 8.78 -0.45 -9.81
C PRO A 133 7.85 0.52 -9.08
N HIS A 134 6.73 0.90 -9.72
CA HIS A 134 5.74 1.81 -9.14
C HIS A 134 4.90 1.18 -8.03
N LEU A 135 4.94 -0.15 -7.87
CA LEU A 135 4.19 -0.81 -6.82
C LEU A 135 4.67 -0.39 -5.43
N ARG A 136 5.90 0.12 -5.27
CA ARG A 136 6.38 0.74 -4.02
C ARG A 136 5.37 1.73 -3.41
N ARG A 137 4.49 2.35 -4.22
CA ARG A 137 3.41 3.22 -3.77
C ARG A 137 2.49 2.57 -2.73
N ILE A 138 2.25 1.24 -2.79
CA ILE A 138 1.35 0.54 -1.86
C ILE A 138 1.76 0.70 -0.40
N ALA A 139 3.06 0.88 -0.13
CA ALA A 139 3.62 1.08 1.22
C ALA A 139 2.92 2.21 1.99
N SER A 140 2.51 3.26 1.28
CA SER A 140 1.89 4.45 1.85
C SER A 140 0.42 4.60 1.48
N MET A 141 -0.19 3.61 0.83
CA MET A 141 -1.63 3.62 0.55
C MET A 141 -2.49 3.29 1.77
N GLY A 142 -1.85 2.90 2.88
CA GLY A 142 -2.50 2.53 4.13
C GLY A 142 -3.27 1.21 4.07
N SER A 143 -3.99 0.91 5.15
CA SER A 143 -4.88 -0.26 5.25
C SER A 143 -4.19 -1.57 4.82
N VAL A 144 -4.93 -2.43 4.11
CA VAL A 144 -4.44 -3.71 3.56
C VAL A 144 -3.30 -3.52 2.56
N PHE A 145 -3.26 -2.44 1.78
CA PHE A 145 -2.21 -2.24 0.79
C PHE A 145 -0.83 -2.06 1.43
N ALA A 146 -0.73 -1.20 2.44
CA ALA A 146 0.50 -1.00 3.20
C ALA A 146 0.90 -2.30 3.93
N TRP A 147 -0.08 -3.01 4.49
CA TRP A 147 0.15 -4.31 5.12
C TRP A 147 0.71 -5.35 4.14
N LEU A 148 0.16 -5.43 2.92
CA LEU A 148 0.67 -6.30 1.86
C LEU A 148 2.10 -5.92 1.47
N ALA A 149 2.44 -4.64 1.46
CA ALA A 149 3.82 -4.20 1.24
C ALA A 149 4.77 -4.84 2.27
N TRP A 150 4.44 -4.72 3.55
CA TRP A 150 5.22 -5.29 4.66
C TRP A 150 5.36 -6.81 4.58
N LYS A 151 4.29 -7.53 4.21
CA LYS A 151 4.35 -9.01 4.13
C LYS A 151 5.06 -9.53 2.89
N ASN A 152 5.26 -8.72 1.86
CA ASN A 152 5.91 -9.12 0.61
C ASN A 152 7.38 -8.65 0.49
N GLY A 153 7.93 -8.08 1.56
CA GLY A 153 9.37 -7.85 1.70
C GLY A 153 9.77 -6.40 1.94
N ASP A 154 10.89 -6.24 2.64
CA ASP A 154 11.48 -4.96 3.01
C ASP A 154 11.90 -4.10 1.80
N ASP A 155 12.15 -4.74 0.66
CA ASP A 155 12.57 -4.07 -0.58
C ASP A 155 11.53 -3.07 -1.07
N LEU A 156 10.23 -3.36 -0.98
CA LEU A 156 9.18 -2.43 -1.41
C LEU A 156 9.11 -1.17 -0.53
N ILE A 157 9.27 -1.36 0.78
CA ILE A 157 9.31 -0.25 1.75
C ILE A 157 10.57 0.57 1.52
N GLN A 158 11.73 -0.07 1.38
CA GLN A 158 12.99 0.61 1.14
C GLN A 158 13.00 1.36 -0.20
N ASP A 159 12.47 0.75 -1.26
CA ASP A 159 12.30 1.40 -2.55
C ASP A 159 11.41 2.64 -2.48
N PHE A 160 10.33 2.57 -1.70
CA PHE A 160 9.47 3.73 -1.44
C PHE A 160 10.24 4.84 -0.69
N MET A 161 11.04 4.46 0.31
CA MET A 161 11.87 5.38 1.10
C MET A 161 13.03 6.00 0.29
N ASN A 162 13.41 5.39 -0.83
CA ASN A 162 14.48 5.84 -1.72
C ASN A 162 14.03 6.88 -2.76
N GLY A 163 12.72 7.07 -2.93
CA GLY A 163 12.15 8.05 -3.85
C GLY A 163 11.23 7.46 -4.93
N PRO A 164 10.79 8.32 -5.86
CA PRO A 164 9.84 7.92 -6.91
C PRO A 164 10.44 6.90 -7.86
N SER A 165 9.60 6.02 -8.39
CA SER A 165 10.02 4.98 -9.32
C SER A 165 10.34 5.53 -10.71
N ILE A 166 10.86 4.66 -11.57
CA ILE A 166 11.08 4.95 -13.00
C ILE A 166 9.80 5.31 -13.75
N GLN A 167 8.61 4.95 -13.25
CA GLN A 167 7.32 5.41 -13.79
C GLN A 167 7.33 6.94 -13.89
N VAL A 168 7.71 7.60 -12.80
CA VAL A 168 7.81 9.05 -12.70
C VAL A 168 9.11 9.56 -13.32
N THR A 169 10.26 8.98 -12.93
CA THR A 169 11.57 9.59 -13.21
C THR A 169 12.04 9.41 -14.65
N GLN A 170 11.60 8.35 -15.32
CA GLN A 170 11.97 8.05 -16.70
C GLN A 170 10.81 8.31 -17.66
N TYR A 171 9.62 7.80 -17.33
CA TYR A 171 8.48 7.83 -18.23
C TYR A 171 7.56 9.04 -18.03
N GLY A 172 7.75 9.83 -16.97
CA GLY A 172 6.92 11.00 -16.69
C GLY A 172 5.46 10.62 -16.47
N ARG A 173 5.21 9.43 -15.94
CA ARG A 173 3.89 8.89 -15.67
C ARG A 173 3.66 8.78 -14.18
N GLY A 174 2.40 8.84 -13.80
CA GLY A 174 1.98 8.80 -12.42
C GLY A 174 0.93 9.86 -12.15
N TRP A 175 0.64 10.04 -10.87
CA TRP A 175 -0.30 11.03 -10.41
C TRP A 175 0.37 12.40 -10.46
N SER A 176 -0.37 13.40 -10.93
CA SER A 176 0.05 14.80 -10.90
C SER A 176 -1.13 15.69 -10.51
N ASP A 177 -0.83 16.73 -9.75
CA ASP A 177 -1.80 17.74 -9.33
C ASP A 177 -2.09 18.80 -10.39
N GLY A 178 -1.54 18.67 -11.61
CA GLY A 178 -1.68 19.68 -12.67
C GLY A 178 -3.11 19.98 -13.13
N ARG A 179 -4.11 19.19 -12.71
CA ARG A 179 -5.55 19.41 -12.97
C ARG A 179 -6.27 20.14 -11.83
N GLU A 180 -5.59 20.36 -10.70
CA GLU A 180 -6.15 21.07 -9.55
C GLU A 180 -6.26 22.58 -9.81
N ALA A 181 -7.11 23.27 -9.04
CA ALA A 181 -7.32 24.71 -9.21
C ALA A 181 -6.06 25.56 -8.93
N ASN A 182 -5.19 25.08 -8.03
CA ASN A 182 -3.92 25.71 -7.67
C ASN A 182 -2.82 24.65 -7.62
N PRO A 183 -2.28 24.23 -8.78
CA PRO A 183 -1.29 23.16 -8.84
C PRO A 183 0.05 23.64 -8.27
N LEU A 184 0.68 22.79 -7.46
CA LEU A 184 2.07 22.88 -7.04
C LEU A 184 3.01 22.23 -8.07
N PHE A 185 2.47 21.63 -9.12
CA PHE A 185 3.22 20.94 -10.18
C PHE A 185 4.10 19.83 -9.62
N ILE A 186 3.47 18.98 -8.81
CA ILE A 186 4.10 17.83 -8.16
C ILE A 186 3.62 16.52 -8.82
N THR A 187 4.45 15.48 -8.69
CA THR A 187 4.20 14.16 -9.26
C THR A 187 4.63 13.06 -8.30
N SER A 188 3.99 11.90 -8.42
CA SER A 188 4.31 10.69 -7.63
C SER A 188 3.88 9.43 -8.35
N ASP A 189 4.37 8.28 -7.88
CA ASP A 189 3.92 6.99 -8.39
C ASP A 189 2.41 6.81 -8.25
N GLU A 190 1.80 6.16 -9.23
CA GLU A 190 0.37 5.88 -9.28
C GLU A 190 0.12 4.46 -9.73
N LEU A 191 -0.88 3.84 -9.10
CA LEU A 191 -1.37 2.52 -9.44
C LEU A 191 -2.69 2.68 -10.16
N SER A 192 -2.87 1.91 -11.22
CA SER A 192 -4.14 1.89 -11.93
C SER A 192 -5.21 1.19 -11.07
N PRO A 193 -6.51 1.49 -11.27
CA PRO A 193 -7.59 0.77 -10.59
C PRO A 193 -7.46 -0.76 -10.74
N ASN A 194 -7.06 -1.24 -11.91
CA ASN A 194 -6.87 -2.67 -12.14
C ASN A 194 -5.68 -3.25 -11.36
N ASP A 195 -4.64 -2.46 -11.09
CA ASP A 195 -3.53 -2.91 -10.22
C ASP A 195 -4.05 -3.07 -8.78
N LEU A 196 -4.88 -2.14 -8.31
CA LEU A 196 -5.53 -2.23 -7.01
C LEU A 196 -6.47 -3.44 -6.93
N ASP A 197 -7.24 -3.70 -7.99
CA ASP A 197 -8.08 -4.88 -8.08
C ASP A 197 -7.25 -6.16 -8.02
N VAL A 198 -6.12 -6.21 -8.73
CA VAL A 198 -5.20 -7.36 -8.68
C VAL A 198 -4.57 -7.53 -7.31
N LEU A 199 -4.25 -6.45 -6.60
CA LEU A 199 -3.72 -6.54 -5.23
C LEU A 199 -4.75 -7.13 -4.26
N LEU A 200 -6.00 -6.63 -4.32
CA LEU A 200 -7.09 -7.11 -3.47
C LEU A 200 -7.66 -8.46 -3.90
N GLY A 201 -7.26 -8.98 -5.06
CA GLY A 201 -7.90 -10.15 -5.67
C GLY A 201 -9.37 -9.89 -5.96
N HIS A 202 -9.68 -8.66 -6.32
CA HIS A 202 -11.01 -8.19 -6.66
C HIS A 202 -11.42 -8.73 -8.04
N VAL A 203 -12.59 -9.33 -8.10
CA VAL A 203 -13.19 -9.85 -9.33
C VAL A 203 -14.69 -9.57 -9.36
N TRP A 204 -15.17 -9.29 -10.56
CA TRP A 204 -16.59 -9.23 -10.87
C TRP A 204 -16.98 -10.47 -11.67
N ASP A 205 -17.77 -11.37 -11.10
CA ASP A 205 -18.20 -12.62 -11.74
C ASP A 205 -19.73 -12.77 -11.67
N ASN A 206 -20.40 -12.84 -12.82
CA ASN A 206 -21.86 -13.02 -12.92
C ASN A 206 -22.65 -12.10 -11.97
N GLU A 207 -22.42 -10.79 -12.06
CA GLU A 207 -23.04 -9.76 -11.19
C GLU A 207 -22.70 -9.87 -9.70
N THR A 208 -21.74 -10.73 -9.36
CA THR A 208 -21.27 -10.92 -7.99
C THR A 208 -19.85 -10.40 -7.84
N GLU A 209 -19.71 -9.38 -7.01
CA GLU A 209 -18.42 -8.81 -6.61
C GLU A 209 -17.75 -9.67 -5.52
N ARG A 210 -16.44 -9.90 -5.66
CA ARG A 210 -15.68 -10.74 -4.72
C ARG A 210 -14.25 -10.22 -4.52
N TRP A 211 -13.69 -10.41 -3.32
CA TRP A 211 -12.30 -10.04 -3.01
C TRP A 211 -11.57 -11.11 -2.22
N VAL A 212 -10.27 -11.28 -2.48
CA VAL A 212 -9.37 -12.13 -1.67
C VAL A 212 -9.00 -11.44 -0.36
N TRP A 213 -8.74 -10.14 -0.43
CA TRP A 213 -8.48 -9.29 0.71
C TRP A 213 -9.60 -8.27 0.90
N PRO A 214 -9.93 -7.86 2.13
CA PRO A 214 -11.00 -6.90 2.34
C PRO A 214 -10.56 -5.54 1.80
N SER A 215 -11.44 -4.86 1.07
CA SER A 215 -11.22 -3.44 0.73
C SER A 215 -11.33 -2.58 1.98
N GLU A 216 -10.83 -1.34 1.91
CA GLU A 216 -10.97 -0.40 3.03
C GLU A 216 -12.45 -0.13 3.39
N GLU A 217 -13.35 -0.08 2.40
CA GLU A 217 -14.80 0.05 2.63
C GLU A 217 -15.33 -1.11 3.48
N LEU A 218 -14.96 -2.34 3.15
CA LEU A 218 -15.39 -3.53 3.89
C LEU A 218 -14.84 -3.56 5.31
N LEU A 219 -13.61 -3.07 5.51
CA LEU A 219 -13.04 -2.93 6.84
C LEU A 219 -13.81 -1.91 7.67
N TRP A 220 -14.10 -0.73 7.13
CA TRP A 220 -14.90 0.29 7.83
C TRP A 220 -16.31 -0.20 8.18
N GLU A 221 -16.92 -1.01 7.31
CA GLU A 221 -18.30 -1.47 7.50
C GLU A 221 -18.40 -2.65 8.49
N TYR A 222 -17.47 -3.59 8.45
CA TYR A 222 -17.63 -4.88 9.13
C TYR A 222 -16.57 -5.20 10.20
N CYS A 223 -15.40 -4.56 10.18
CA CYS A 223 -14.30 -4.86 11.09
C CYS A 223 -14.27 -3.88 12.28
N GLU A 224 -14.70 -4.32 13.47
CA GLU A 224 -14.77 -3.48 14.67
C GLU A 224 -13.39 -2.97 15.13
N PHE A 225 -12.33 -3.69 14.79
CA PHE A 225 -10.95 -3.33 15.13
C PHE A 225 -10.33 -2.32 14.16
N TYR A 226 -10.99 -2.00 13.05
CA TYR A 226 -10.45 -1.07 12.07
C TYR A 226 -10.96 0.35 12.32
N ASN A 227 -10.02 1.25 12.58
CA ASN A 227 -10.31 2.67 12.78
C ASN A 227 -9.57 3.55 11.75
N GLY A 228 -9.10 2.98 10.64
CA GLY A 228 -8.24 3.65 9.67
C GLY A 228 -6.74 3.52 9.96
N GLU A 229 -6.35 2.66 10.91
CA GLU A 229 -4.98 2.25 11.20
C GLU A 229 -4.92 0.72 11.26
N MET A 230 -3.72 0.16 11.07
CA MET A 230 -3.48 -1.24 11.33
C MET A 230 -3.38 -1.48 12.84
N THR A 231 -4.25 -2.36 13.35
CA THR A 231 -4.25 -2.84 14.74
C THR A 231 -3.72 -4.28 14.80
N ASP A 232 -3.26 -4.74 15.95
CA ASP A 232 -2.75 -6.12 16.08
C ASP A 232 -3.86 -7.16 15.88
N GLU A 233 -5.11 -6.83 16.25
CA GLU A 233 -6.29 -7.64 15.95
C GLU A 233 -6.49 -7.80 14.44
N LEU A 234 -6.39 -6.69 13.69
CA LEU A 234 -6.53 -6.72 12.24
C LEU A 234 -5.34 -7.45 11.58
N ASP A 235 -4.11 -7.22 12.03
CA ASP A 235 -2.92 -7.93 11.54
C ASP A 235 -3.08 -9.45 11.74
N ARG A 236 -3.54 -9.89 12.92
CA ARG A 236 -3.84 -11.31 13.17
C ARG A 236 -4.89 -11.88 12.22
N CYS A 237 -5.96 -11.13 11.95
CA CYS A 237 -6.99 -11.55 11.00
C CYS A 237 -6.45 -11.69 9.57
N LEU A 238 -5.62 -10.75 9.13
CA LEU A 238 -5.02 -10.77 7.80
C LEU A 238 -3.92 -11.85 7.68
N LEU A 239 -3.13 -12.07 8.73
CA LEU A 239 -2.16 -13.16 8.82
C LEU A 239 -2.82 -14.54 8.76
N TYR A 240 -4.00 -14.70 9.36
CA TYR A 240 -4.77 -15.93 9.21
C TYR A 240 -5.12 -16.19 7.74
N ILE A 241 -5.66 -15.19 7.03
CA ILE A 241 -5.97 -15.31 5.60
C ILE A 241 -4.70 -15.64 4.80
N LEU A 242 -3.59 -14.95 5.08
CA LEU A 242 -2.32 -15.19 4.41
C LEU A 242 -1.84 -16.63 4.61
N ASN A 243 -1.81 -17.13 5.85
CA ASN A 243 -1.19 -18.41 6.16
C ASN A 243 -2.11 -19.60 5.87
N GLU A 244 -3.40 -19.47 6.13
CA GLU A 244 -4.35 -20.58 6.07
C GLU A 244 -5.06 -20.70 4.72
N GLU A 245 -5.18 -19.59 3.99
CA GLU A 245 -5.88 -19.57 2.71
C GLU A 245 -4.90 -19.37 1.56
N VAL A 246 -4.15 -18.27 1.57
CA VAL A 246 -3.24 -17.91 0.48
C VAL A 246 -2.03 -18.83 0.43
N GLY A 247 -1.31 -18.99 1.55
CA GLY A 247 -0.11 -19.81 1.65
C GLY A 247 -0.35 -21.30 1.43
N LYS A 248 -1.59 -21.77 1.66
CA LYS A 248 -2.00 -23.16 1.40
C LYS A 248 -2.64 -23.36 0.02
N GLY A 249 -2.67 -22.33 -0.83
CA GLY A 249 -3.26 -22.37 -2.16
C GLY A 249 -4.78 -22.54 -2.17
N LYS A 250 -5.45 -22.33 -1.04
CA LYS A 250 -6.91 -22.47 -0.85
C LYS A 250 -7.66 -21.15 -1.07
N THR A 251 -7.00 -20.15 -1.64
CA THR A 251 -7.57 -18.81 -1.86
C THR A 251 -8.88 -18.87 -2.62
N GLN A 252 -9.91 -18.27 -2.02
CA GLN A 252 -11.17 -17.97 -2.69
C GLN A 252 -11.56 -16.52 -2.43
N ALA A 253 -12.03 -15.84 -3.47
CA ALA A 253 -12.56 -14.49 -3.33
C ALA A 253 -13.94 -14.55 -2.66
N ARG A 254 -14.09 -13.78 -1.58
CA ARG A 254 -15.33 -13.67 -0.79
C ARG A 254 -16.20 -12.57 -1.34
N THR A 255 -17.51 -12.80 -1.33
CA THR A 255 -18.49 -11.73 -1.57
C THR A 255 -18.53 -10.76 -0.38
N ARG A 256 -19.22 -9.62 -0.54
CA ARG A 256 -19.47 -8.66 0.55
C ARG A 256 -20.09 -9.34 1.77
N ASN A 257 -21.13 -10.17 1.58
CA ASN A 257 -21.71 -10.97 2.67
C ASN A 257 -20.73 -12.02 3.24
N GLY A 258 -19.85 -12.59 2.40
CA GLY A 258 -18.78 -13.46 2.87
C GLY A 258 -17.83 -12.75 3.84
N TRP A 259 -17.44 -11.52 3.53
CA TRP A 259 -16.64 -10.67 4.41
C TRP A 259 -17.38 -10.28 5.69
N TYR A 260 -18.66 -9.91 5.59
CA TYR A 260 -19.50 -9.65 6.76
C TYR A 260 -19.51 -10.85 7.72
N GLN A 261 -19.73 -12.07 7.20
CA GLN A 261 -19.74 -13.28 8.03
C GLN A 261 -18.35 -13.61 8.61
N TYR A 262 -17.28 -13.32 7.88
CA TYR A 262 -15.90 -13.47 8.37
C TYR A 262 -15.67 -12.57 9.58
N PHE A 263 -15.84 -11.25 9.42
CA PHE A 263 -15.61 -10.30 10.51
C PHE A 263 -16.58 -10.47 11.67
N ARG A 264 -17.84 -10.81 11.43
CA ARG A 264 -18.78 -11.13 12.52
C ARG A 264 -18.31 -12.28 13.42
N ARG A 265 -17.56 -13.24 12.87
CA ARG A 265 -16.95 -14.32 13.65
C ARG A 265 -15.67 -13.88 14.33
N SER A 266 -14.83 -13.11 13.63
CA SER A 266 -13.55 -12.62 14.15
C SER A 266 -13.67 -11.51 15.20
N ASN A 267 -14.78 -10.76 15.21
CA ASN A 267 -15.06 -9.72 16.21
C ASN A 267 -15.48 -10.29 17.58
N ARG A 268 -15.73 -11.60 17.67
CA ARG A 268 -16.12 -12.29 18.91
C ARG A 268 -14.92 -12.85 19.64
#